data_AF-A0AAW0WVH8-F1
#
_entry.id   AF-A0AAW0WVH8-F1
#
_cell.length_a   1.000
_cell.length_b   1.000
_cell.length_c   1.000
_cell.angle_alpha   90.00
_cell.angle_beta   90.00
_cell.angle_gamma   90.00
#
_symmetry.space_group_name_H-M   'P 1'
#
loop_
_entity.id
_entity.type
_entity.pdbx_description
1 polymer ?
#
loop_
_entity_poly.entity_id
_entity_poly.type
_entity_poly.pdbx_seq_one_letter_code
_entity_poly.pdbx_strand_id
1 'polypeptide(L)'
;HFMVVLLVLWTGKCQAFLATRLNTSDPDIANILCPNEAAGVTRDHEWITREAIRQNIRAFFLAYPPGGRPDFFLPEDATLTQLFHAYYGDISSPTRFIKAVNSIVDANIQADSSSQYRYDPAIQGDGEQLAQVQARLTTRYPQIMTAILSEEAYPAARSLLGTTLHSIQKFYSHSTWIEQGHESILEELGIPGNTLDGLAGEEDVCTTCDDIKVVYLSLYRHTMQAM
;
A
#
# COMPACT_ATOMS: atom_id res chain seq x y z
N HIS A 1 -16.55 -10.71 17.50
CA HIS A 1 -15.50 -9.85 18.07
C HIS A 1 -14.21 -10.65 18.09
N PHE A 2 -13.37 -10.49 17.07
CA PHE A 2 -11.92 -10.76 17.06
C PHE A 2 -11.46 -10.67 15.60
N MET A 3 -11.12 -9.45 15.16
CA MET A 3 -10.24 -9.22 14.02
C MET A 3 -8.90 -8.87 14.63
N VAL A 4 -7.96 -9.81 14.59
CA VAL A 4 -6.57 -9.58 14.98
C VAL A 4 -5.89 -8.94 13.78
N VAL A 5 -5.88 -7.61 13.74
CA VAL A 5 -4.97 -6.83 12.90
C VAL A 5 -3.66 -6.78 13.66
N LEU A 6 -2.75 -7.71 13.39
CA LEU A 6 -1.44 -7.72 14.03
C LEU A 6 -0.43 -6.93 13.19
N LEU A 7 -0.28 -5.66 13.58
CA LEU A 7 0.94 -4.86 13.74
C LEU A 7 2.14 -5.15 12.83
N VAL A 8 2.50 -4.14 12.04
CA VAL A 8 3.90 -3.82 11.71
C VAL A 8 4.32 -2.66 12.62
N LEU A 9 4.93 -2.95 13.77
CA LEU A 9 5.79 -1.98 14.45
C LEU A 9 7.22 -2.27 13.99
N TRP A 10 7.72 -1.47 13.07
CA TRP A 10 9.07 -1.64 12.54
C TRP A 10 10.03 -0.65 13.22
N THR A 11 10.79 -1.14 14.20
CA THR A 11 11.95 -0.43 14.76
C THR A 11 13.18 -0.79 13.92
N GLY A 12 13.32 -0.19 12.74
CA GLY A 12 14.43 -0.43 11.82
C GLY A 12 14.83 0.84 11.08
N LYS A 13 16.14 1.09 10.97
CA LYS A 13 16.75 2.30 10.39
C LYS A 13 16.20 2.65 8.99
N CYS A 14 16.05 3.95 8.73
CA CYS A 14 15.60 4.63 7.50
C CYS A 14 15.40 3.72 6.27
N GLN A 15 14.16 3.56 5.85
CA GLN A 15 13.77 2.99 4.57
C GLN A 15 12.79 3.94 3.87
N ALA A 16 13.06 4.26 2.62
CA ALA A 16 12.17 5.05 1.78
C ALA A 16 11.13 4.16 1.08
N PHE A 17 9.87 4.59 1.10
CA PHE A 17 8.76 3.98 0.37
C PHE A 17 8.66 4.62 -1.01
N LEU A 18 8.66 3.83 -2.08
CA LEU A 18 8.58 4.35 -3.45
C LEU A 18 7.55 3.57 -4.24
N ALA A 19 6.73 4.29 -5.03
CA ALA A 19 5.72 3.66 -5.87
C ALA A 19 6.33 2.71 -6.93
N THR A 20 7.58 2.93 -7.32
CA THR A 20 8.32 2.13 -8.29
C THR A 20 9.75 1.90 -7.84
N ARG A 21 10.41 0.86 -8.37
CA ARG A 21 11.85 0.69 -8.16
C ARG A 21 12.57 1.89 -8.73
N LEU A 22 13.33 2.57 -7.89
CA LEU A 22 14.26 3.59 -8.36
C LEU A 22 15.45 2.94 -9.03
N ASN A 23 15.87 3.52 -10.15
CA ASN A 23 17.19 3.27 -10.67
C ASN A 23 18.21 4.02 -9.80
N THR A 24 18.71 3.36 -8.76
CA THR A 24 19.72 3.93 -7.84
C THR A 24 21.08 4.17 -8.51
N SER A 25 21.24 3.82 -9.79
CA SER A 25 22.42 4.12 -10.60
C SER A 25 22.28 5.43 -11.39
N ASP A 26 21.11 6.09 -11.34
CA ASP A 26 20.88 7.38 -11.98
C ASP A 26 21.48 8.53 -11.14
N PRO A 27 22.49 9.25 -11.66
CA PRO A 27 23.18 10.30 -10.91
C PRO A 27 22.30 11.51 -10.60
N ASP A 28 21.18 11.71 -11.33
CA ASP A 28 20.25 12.82 -11.10
C ASP A 28 19.28 12.50 -9.95
N ILE A 29 18.99 11.22 -9.72
CA ILE A 29 18.11 10.75 -8.62
C ILE A 29 18.87 10.72 -7.28
N ALA A 30 20.17 10.44 -7.31
CA ALA A 30 21.02 10.31 -6.12
C ALA A 30 21.14 11.60 -5.28
N ASN A 31 20.93 12.77 -5.89
CA ASN A 31 20.98 14.08 -5.21
C ASN A 31 19.61 14.57 -4.71
N ILE A 32 18.52 13.96 -5.17
CA ILE A 32 17.13 14.33 -4.79
C ILE A 32 16.71 13.57 -3.53
N LEU A 33 17.17 12.34 -3.39
CA LEU A 33 16.89 11.52 -2.22
C LEU A 33 17.98 11.75 -1.19
N CYS A 34 17.59 11.99 0.06
CA CYS A 34 18.53 12.12 1.16
C CYS A 34 19.56 10.97 1.07
N PRO A 35 20.88 11.23 1.01
CA PRO A 35 21.88 10.20 0.74
C PRO A 35 21.84 9.02 1.74
N ASN A 36 21.35 9.28 2.95
CA ASN A 36 21.17 8.28 4.00
C ASN A 36 19.87 7.46 3.87
N GLU A 37 18.88 7.94 3.10
CA GLU A 37 17.63 7.24 2.78
C GLU A 37 17.75 6.42 1.48
N ALA A 38 18.59 6.86 0.54
CA ALA A 38 18.95 6.12 -0.67
C ALA A 38 19.98 5.00 -0.41
N ALA A 39 20.64 5.00 0.75
CA ALA A 39 21.59 3.96 1.16
C ALA A 39 20.90 2.66 1.64
N GLY A 40 19.57 2.63 1.70
CA GLY A 40 18.76 1.47 2.10
C GLY A 40 18.16 0.69 0.93
N VAL A 41 17.51 -0.43 1.24
CA VAL A 41 16.68 -1.16 0.27
C VAL A 41 15.42 -0.33 0.01
N THR A 42 15.29 0.21 -1.20
CA THR A 42 14.04 0.82 -1.67
C THR A 42 13.00 -0.28 -1.85
N ARG A 43 11.82 -0.09 -1.24
CA ARG A 43 10.72 -1.05 -1.29
C ARG A 43 9.65 -0.51 -2.20
N ASP A 44 9.37 -1.25 -3.28
CA ASP A 44 8.32 -0.95 -4.23
C ASP A 44 6.99 -1.61 -3.82
N HIS A 45 5.91 -1.24 -4.52
CA HIS A 45 4.59 -1.84 -4.34
C HIS A 45 4.60 -3.38 -4.44
N GLU A 46 5.43 -3.93 -5.33
CA GLU A 46 5.58 -5.37 -5.53
C GLU A 46 6.11 -6.04 -4.25
N TRP A 47 7.24 -5.56 -3.75
CA TRP A 47 7.93 -6.10 -2.58
C TRP A 47 7.03 -5.99 -1.34
N ILE A 48 6.43 -4.82 -1.11
CA ILE A 48 5.63 -4.55 0.08
C ILE A 48 4.40 -5.46 0.11
N THR A 49 3.71 -5.56 -1.02
CA THR A 49 2.53 -6.43 -1.15
C THR A 49 2.92 -7.90 -0.96
N ARG A 50 3.99 -8.36 -1.62
CA ARG A 50 4.42 -9.75 -1.53
C ARG A 50 4.88 -10.14 -0.13
N GLU A 51 5.62 -9.26 0.53
CA GLU A 51 6.11 -9.48 1.89
C GLU A 51 4.98 -9.48 2.91
N ALA A 52 4.03 -8.53 2.79
CA ALA A 52 2.84 -8.51 3.64
C ALA A 52 2.02 -9.80 3.51
N ILE A 53 1.82 -10.31 2.29
CA ILE A 53 1.13 -11.59 2.06
C ILE A 53 1.91 -12.74 2.71
N ARG A 54 3.24 -12.80 2.57
CA ARG A 54 4.08 -13.85 3.16
C ARG A 54 3.95 -13.88 4.69
N GLN A 55 4.04 -12.71 5.33
CA GLN A 55 3.92 -12.59 6.79
C GLN A 55 2.51 -12.97 7.27
N ASN A 56 1.45 -12.52 6.59
CA ASN A 56 0.08 -12.85 6.95
C ASN A 56 -0.23 -14.35 6.78
N ILE A 57 0.27 -14.98 5.73
CA ILE A 57 0.12 -16.44 5.54
C ILE A 57 0.85 -17.20 6.64
N ARG A 58 2.07 -16.77 7.00
CA ARG A 58 2.80 -17.36 8.12
C ARG A 58 2.01 -17.25 9.43
N ALA A 59 1.48 -16.06 9.73
CA ALA A 59 0.68 -15.83 10.92
C ALA A 59 -0.58 -16.71 10.95
N PHE A 60 -1.28 -16.81 9.82
CA PHE A 60 -2.45 -17.68 9.68
C PHE A 60 -2.09 -19.16 9.91
N PHE A 61 -1.00 -19.65 9.31
CA PHE A 61 -0.56 -21.04 9.49
C PHE A 61 -0.11 -21.35 10.92
N LEU A 62 0.47 -20.40 11.64
CA LEU A 62 0.78 -20.56 13.07
C LEU A 62 -0.48 -20.55 13.96
N ALA A 63 -1.48 -19.73 13.62
CA ALA A 63 -2.75 -19.69 14.35
C ALA A 63 -3.61 -20.94 14.12
N TYR A 64 -3.49 -21.57 12.96
CA TYR A 64 -4.27 -22.74 12.56
C TYR A 64 -3.35 -23.87 12.06
N PRO A 65 -2.56 -24.51 12.93
CA PRO A 65 -1.55 -25.47 12.49
C PRO A 65 -2.16 -26.74 11.85
N PRO A 66 -1.49 -27.37 10.87
CA PRO A 66 -2.00 -28.55 10.20
C PRO A 66 -2.12 -29.72 11.17
N GLY A 67 -3.29 -30.36 11.18
CA GLY A 67 -3.59 -31.48 12.08
C GLY A 67 -3.59 -31.12 13.56
N GLY A 68 -3.75 -29.83 13.92
CA GLY A 68 -3.80 -29.37 15.31
C GLY A 68 -2.48 -29.54 16.06
N ARG A 69 -1.34 -29.60 15.36
CA ARG A 69 -0.02 -29.78 15.96
C ARG A 69 0.38 -28.55 16.78
N PRO A 70 0.50 -28.65 18.12
CA PRO A 70 0.86 -27.50 18.95
C PRO A 70 2.30 -27.03 18.73
N ASP A 71 3.20 -27.91 18.29
CA ASP A 71 4.63 -27.62 18.06
C ASP A 71 4.93 -27.22 16.60
N PHE A 72 3.90 -26.76 15.86
CA PHE A 72 4.09 -26.34 14.48
C PHE A 72 4.89 -25.04 14.43
N PHE A 73 6.06 -25.09 13.80
CA PHE A 73 6.99 -23.97 13.71
C PHE A 73 7.24 -23.57 12.26
N LEU A 74 7.28 -22.25 12.03
CA LEU A 74 7.63 -21.66 10.74
C LEU A 74 8.72 -20.59 10.95
N PRO A 75 9.88 -20.70 10.30
CA PRO A 75 10.91 -19.65 10.32
C PRO A 75 10.35 -18.30 9.91
N GLU A 76 10.87 -17.21 10.49
CA GLU A 76 10.43 -15.85 10.19
C GLU A 76 10.75 -15.45 8.75
N ASP A 77 11.85 -15.95 8.21
CA ASP A 77 12.36 -15.73 6.85
C ASP A 77 11.89 -16.79 5.85
N ALA A 78 10.99 -17.70 6.25
CA ALA A 78 10.47 -18.74 5.36
C ALA A 78 9.82 -18.13 4.10
N THR A 79 10.24 -18.60 2.94
CA THR A 79 9.66 -18.25 1.64
C THR A 79 8.22 -18.76 1.53
N LEU A 80 7.42 -18.17 0.63
CA LEU A 80 6.06 -18.64 0.32
C LEU A 80 6.00 -20.14 0.00
N THR A 81 6.99 -20.67 -0.72
CA THR A 81 7.09 -22.10 -1.01
C THR A 81 7.36 -22.93 0.24
N GLN A 82 8.30 -22.49 1.10
CA GLN A 82 8.58 -23.18 2.37
C GLN A 82 7.37 -23.15 3.31
N LEU A 83 6.67 -22.01 3.40
CA LEU A 83 5.42 -21.90 4.15
C LEU A 83 4.38 -22.91 3.64
N PHE A 84 4.20 -22.98 2.31
CA PHE A 84 3.25 -23.92 1.70
C PHE A 84 3.61 -25.38 2.01
N HIS A 85 4.88 -25.76 1.81
CA HIS A 85 5.34 -27.13 2.03
C HIS A 85 5.24 -27.54 3.50
N ALA A 86 5.59 -26.65 4.42
CA ALA A 86 5.45 -26.91 5.85
C ALA A 86 3.99 -27.18 6.24
N TYR A 87 3.04 -26.49 5.61
CA TYR A 87 1.62 -26.63 5.92
C TYR A 87 0.93 -27.82 5.22
N TYR A 88 1.19 -28.00 3.92
CA TYR A 88 0.51 -28.99 3.06
C TYR A 88 1.33 -30.25 2.75
N GLY A 89 2.58 -30.32 3.24
CA GLY A 89 3.52 -31.41 3.00
C GLY A 89 4.34 -31.27 1.73
N ASP A 90 5.56 -31.83 1.73
CA ASP A 90 6.56 -31.66 0.66
C ASP A 90 6.17 -32.27 -0.70
N ILE A 91 5.22 -33.20 -0.70
CA ILE A 91 4.72 -33.83 -1.93
C ILE A 91 3.68 -32.94 -2.65
N SER A 92 3.14 -31.94 -1.97
CA SER A 92 2.11 -31.05 -2.50
C SER A 92 2.74 -29.95 -3.35
N SER A 93 2.19 -29.69 -4.55
CA SER A 93 2.72 -28.65 -5.43
C SER A 93 2.29 -27.23 -4.99
N PRO A 94 3.22 -26.28 -4.79
CA PRO A 94 2.91 -24.90 -4.42
C PRO A 94 2.44 -24.05 -5.63
N THR A 95 2.41 -24.60 -6.85
CA THR A 95 2.24 -23.83 -8.09
C THR A 95 0.98 -22.97 -8.09
N ARG A 96 -0.18 -23.54 -7.75
CA ARG A 96 -1.45 -22.80 -7.74
C ARG A 96 -1.47 -21.72 -6.65
N PHE A 97 -0.86 -22.01 -5.51
CA PHE A 97 -0.73 -21.08 -4.40
C PHE A 97 0.17 -19.89 -4.77
N ILE A 98 1.34 -20.13 -5.35
CA ILE A 98 2.23 -19.06 -5.82
C ILE A 98 1.57 -18.22 -6.91
N LYS A 99 0.85 -18.85 -7.86
CA LYS A 99 0.05 -18.12 -8.86
C LYS A 99 -1.03 -17.24 -8.23
N ALA A 100 -1.66 -17.69 -7.15
CA ALA A 100 -2.65 -16.90 -6.43
C ALA A 100 -2.03 -15.67 -5.76
N VAL A 101 -0.87 -15.83 -5.11
CA VAL A 101 -0.13 -14.70 -4.53
C VAL A 101 0.31 -13.71 -5.61
N ASN A 102 0.91 -14.21 -6.70
CA ASN A 102 1.32 -13.36 -7.82
C ASN A 102 0.14 -12.60 -8.41
N SER A 103 -1.03 -13.21 -8.58
CA SER A 103 -2.21 -12.52 -9.07
C SER A 103 -2.66 -11.32 -8.22
N ILE A 104 -2.42 -11.34 -6.90
CA ILE A 104 -2.71 -10.19 -6.02
C ILE A 104 -1.64 -9.10 -6.22
N VAL A 105 -0.37 -9.50 -6.24
CA VAL A 105 0.78 -8.60 -6.47
C VAL A 105 0.68 -7.93 -7.85
N ASP A 106 0.38 -8.69 -8.89
CA ASP A 106 0.22 -8.22 -10.26
C ASP A 106 -0.91 -7.19 -10.35
N ALA A 107 -2.06 -7.46 -9.73
CA ALA A 107 -3.19 -6.52 -9.72
C ALA A 107 -2.91 -5.23 -8.93
N ASN A 108 -2.00 -5.30 -7.95
CA ASN A 108 -1.52 -4.14 -7.23
C ASN A 108 -0.64 -3.27 -8.15
N ILE A 109 0.45 -3.81 -8.69
CA ILE A 109 1.37 -3.06 -9.56
C ILE A 109 0.74 -2.62 -10.89
N GLN A 110 -0.24 -3.36 -11.39
CA GLN A 110 -0.96 -3.01 -12.61
C GLN A 110 -1.79 -1.73 -12.43
N ALA A 111 -2.16 -1.37 -11.20
CA ALA A 111 -2.91 -0.15 -10.95
C ALA A 111 -2.10 1.12 -11.29
N ASP A 112 -0.76 1.09 -11.24
CA ASP A 112 0.10 2.21 -11.67
C ASP A 112 0.18 2.35 -13.21
N SER A 113 -0.03 1.27 -13.96
CA SER A 113 0.25 1.23 -15.41
C SER A 113 -0.98 1.10 -16.30
N SER A 114 -2.06 0.51 -15.80
CA SER A 114 -3.31 0.32 -16.53
C SER A 114 -4.00 1.64 -16.82
N SER A 115 -4.45 1.84 -18.05
CA SER A 115 -5.24 3.02 -18.45
C SER A 115 -6.52 3.19 -17.63
N GLN A 116 -7.07 2.10 -17.09
CA GLN A 116 -8.26 2.12 -16.25
C GLN A 116 -8.01 2.76 -14.86
N TYR A 117 -6.79 2.65 -14.35
CA TYR A 117 -6.49 2.95 -12.94
C TYR A 117 -5.47 4.06 -12.76
N ARG A 118 -4.50 4.19 -13.67
CA ARG A 118 -3.33 5.07 -13.52
C ARG A 118 -3.64 6.56 -13.40
N TYR A 119 -4.85 6.97 -13.78
CA TYR A 119 -5.32 8.36 -13.72
C TYR A 119 -6.60 8.51 -12.89
N ASP A 120 -7.01 7.48 -12.16
CA ASP A 120 -8.17 7.54 -11.28
C ASP A 120 -7.71 8.01 -9.89
N PRO A 121 -8.02 9.26 -9.46
CA PRO A 121 -7.54 9.80 -8.19
C PRO A 121 -8.02 8.99 -6.98
N ALA A 122 -9.19 8.35 -7.08
CA ALA A 122 -9.70 7.48 -6.02
C ALA A 122 -8.91 6.16 -5.91
N ILE A 123 -8.10 5.83 -6.92
CA ILE A 123 -7.17 4.68 -6.90
C ILE A 123 -5.77 5.10 -6.53
N GLN A 124 -5.30 6.21 -7.11
CA GLN A 124 -3.93 6.71 -6.96
C GLN A 124 -3.73 7.58 -5.72
N GLY A 125 -4.79 8.00 -5.05
CA GLY A 125 -4.69 8.95 -3.93
C GLY A 125 -4.12 10.30 -4.36
N ASP A 126 -4.28 10.67 -5.64
CA ASP A 126 -3.75 11.91 -6.19
C ASP A 126 -4.67 13.10 -5.87
N GLY A 127 -4.07 14.29 -5.79
CA GLY A 127 -4.80 15.55 -5.59
C GLY A 127 -5.55 15.63 -4.26
N GLU A 128 -5.07 14.94 -3.22
CA GLU A 128 -5.70 14.91 -1.89
C GLU A 128 -7.18 14.46 -1.90
N GLN A 129 -7.59 13.69 -2.91
CA GLN A 129 -8.96 13.16 -3.01
C GLN A 129 -9.19 11.96 -2.07
N LEU A 130 -8.71 12.07 -0.82
CA LEU A 130 -8.66 10.98 0.16
C LEU A 130 -10.05 10.49 0.58
N ALA A 131 -11.05 11.37 0.58
CA ALA A 131 -12.45 10.99 0.79
C ALA A 131 -12.96 10.02 -0.31
N GLN A 132 -12.50 10.20 -1.55
CA GLN A 132 -12.86 9.29 -2.65
C GLN A 132 -12.09 7.98 -2.57
N VAL A 133 -10.83 8.00 -2.12
CA VAL A 133 -10.08 6.79 -1.77
C VAL A 133 -10.85 5.99 -0.73
N GLN A 134 -11.29 6.62 0.37
CA GLN A 134 -12.12 5.97 1.39
C GLN A 134 -13.38 5.35 0.78
N ALA A 135 -14.16 6.14 0.03
CA ALA A 135 -15.40 5.65 -0.58
C ALA A 135 -15.16 4.46 -1.52
N ARG A 136 -14.04 4.44 -2.24
CA ARG A 136 -13.66 3.32 -3.11
C ARG A 136 -13.27 2.08 -2.30
N LEU A 137 -12.49 2.25 -1.24
CA LEU A 137 -12.08 1.15 -0.36
C LEU A 137 -13.30 0.53 0.34
N THR A 138 -14.20 1.34 0.90
CA THR A 138 -15.42 0.84 1.57
C THR A 138 -16.35 0.12 0.62
N THR A 139 -16.42 0.54 -0.65
CA THR A 139 -17.23 -0.14 -1.68
C THR A 139 -16.62 -1.47 -2.11
N ARG A 140 -15.28 -1.58 -2.16
CA ARG A 140 -14.59 -2.80 -2.58
C ARG A 140 -14.62 -3.90 -1.54
N TYR A 141 -14.61 -3.56 -0.25
CA TYR A 141 -14.63 -4.55 0.82
C TYR A 141 -15.76 -5.60 0.66
N PRO A 142 -17.05 -5.23 0.54
CA PRO A 142 -18.13 -6.20 0.33
C PRO A 142 -18.02 -6.94 -1.01
N GLN A 143 -17.44 -6.33 -2.05
CA GLN A 143 -17.20 -7.00 -3.33
C GLN A 143 -16.16 -8.12 -3.20
N ILE A 144 -15.07 -7.87 -2.46
CA ILE A 144 -14.05 -8.88 -2.16
C ILE A 144 -14.70 -10.03 -1.38
N MET A 145 -15.47 -9.73 -0.33
CA MET A 145 -16.14 -10.77 0.46
C MET A 145 -17.11 -11.60 -0.40
N THR A 146 -17.91 -10.95 -1.23
CA THR A 146 -18.84 -11.64 -2.14
C THR A 146 -18.09 -12.52 -3.14
N ALA A 147 -16.98 -12.04 -3.70
CA ALA A 147 -16.15 -12.80 -4.63
C ALA A 147 -15.40 -13.97 -3.98
N ILE A 148 -15.05 -13.89 -2.69
CA ILE A 148 -14.47 -15.00 -1.94
C ILE A 148 -15.52 -16.10 -1.70
N LEU A 149 -16.77 -15.70 -1.39
CA LEU A 149 -17.86 -16.64 -1.12
C LEU A 149 -18.40 -17.33 -2.38
N SER A 150 -18.14 -16.76 -3.56
CA SER A 150 -18.41 -17.39 -4.85
C SER A 150 -17.16 -18.14 -5.31
N GLU A 151 -17.14 -19.48 -5.20
CA GLU A 151 -15.96 -20.30 -5.50
C GLU A 151 -15.41 -20.12 -6.93
N GLU A 152 -16.21 -19.61 -7.87
CA GLU A 152 -15.79 -19.33 -9.24
C GLU A 152 -15.12 -17.95 -9.40
N ALA A 153 -15.24 -17.07 -8.40
CA ALA A 153 -14.82 -15.67 -8.47
C ALA A 153 -13.50 -15.37 -7.75
N TYR A 154 -12.70 -16.38 -7.36
CA TYR A 154 -11.39 -16.16 -6.75
C TYR A 154 -10.43 -15.27 -7.58
N PRO A 155 -10.38 -15.35 -8.93
CA PRO A 155 -9.58 -14.42 -9.71
C PRO A 155 -10.03 -12.96 -9.53
N ALA A 156 -11.35 -12.71 -9.50
CA ALA A 156 -11.89 -11.37 -9.25
C ALA A 156 -11.59 -10.90 -7.83
N ALA A 157 -11.71 -11.77 -6.82
CA ALA A 157 -11.35 -11.46 -5.44
C ALA A 157 -9.88 -11.03 -5.31
N ARG A 158 -8.96 -11.75 -5.96
CA ARG A 158 -7.52 -11.42 -5.95
C ARG A 158 -7.22 -10.10 -6.65
N SER A 159 -7.89 -9.85 -7.78
CA SER A 159 -7.74 -8.57 -8.50
C SER A 159 -8.24 -7.40 -7.65
N LEU A 160 -9.45 -7.50 -7.07
CA LEU A 160 -10.00 -6.48 -6.19
C LEU A 160 -9.12 -6.26 -4.96
N LEU A 161 -8.62 -7.32 -4.34
CA LEU A 161 -7.70 -7.23 -3.20
C LEU A 161 -6.41 -6.51 -3.59
N GLY A 162 -5.77 -6.90 -4.69
CA GLY A 162 -4.54 -6.25 -5.18
C GLY A 162 -4.72 -4.76 -5.41
N THR A 163 -5.78 -4.36 -6.11
CA THR A 163 -6.08 -2.94 -6.37
C THR A 163 -6.50 -2.18 -5.10
N THR A 164 -7.09 -2.85 -4.11
CA THR A 164 -7.38 -2.25 -2.79
C THR A 164 -6.10 -1.99 -2.01
N LEU A 165 -5.18 -2.96 -1.98
CA LEU A 165 -3.86 -2.81 -1.37
C LEU A 165 -3.04 -1.69 -2.04
N HIS A 166 -3.25 -1.46 -3.34
CA HIS A 166 -2.63 -0.36 -4.07
C HIS A 166 -3.10 0.98 -3.53
N SER A 167 -4.41 1.17 -3.46
CA SER A 167 -5.00 2.43 -2.97
C SER A 167 -4.64 2.72 -1.51
N ILE A 168 -4.51 1.67 -0.67
CA ILE A 168 -4.02 1.84 0.72
C ILE A 168 -2.56 2.30 0.73
N GLN A 169 -1.70 1.68 -0.08
CA GLN A 169 -0.30 2.09 -0.21
C GLN A 169 -0.17 3.54 -0.69
N LYS A 170 -0.97 3.91 -1.71
CA LYS A 170 -1.05 5.27 -2.23
C LYS A 170 -1.53 6.29 -1.20
N PHE A 171 -2.54 5.94 -0.40
CA PHE A 171 -3.01 6.78 0.70
C PHE A 171 -1.85 7.16 1.64
N TYR A 172 -1.08 6.18 2.11
CA TYR A 172 0.03 6.47 3.03
C TYR A 172 1.25 7.13 2.37
N SER A 173 1.38 7.07 1.05
CA SER A 173 2.45 7.76 0.33
C SER A 173 2.10 9.16 -0.15
N HIS A 174 0.81 9.46 -0.34
CA HIS A 174 0.35 10.72 -0.92
C HIS A 174 -0.43 11.60 0.07
N SER A 175 -0.88 11.06 1.21
CA SER A 175 -1.53 11.87 2.25
C SER A 175 -0.50 12.49 3.20
N THR A 176 -0.93 13.53 3.90
CA THR A 176 -0.17 14.16 4.99
C THR A 176 -0.27 13.42 6.34
N TRP A 177 -0.72 12.16 6.35
CA TRP A 177 -1.02 11.41 7.58
C TRP A 177 0.18 11.35 8.54
N ILE A 178 1.38 11.08 8.02
CA ILE A 178 2.59 11.03 8.84
C ILE A 178 3.07 12.43 9.23
N GLU A 179 2.96 13.41 8.34
CA GLU A 179 3.33 14.82 8.55
C GLU A 179 2.49 15.49 9.63
N GLN A 180 1.25 15.04 9.82
CA GLN A 180 0.38 15.46 10.92
C GLN A 180 0.75 14.84 12.28
N GLY A 181 1.79 14.00 12.32
CA GLY A 181 2.31 13.39 13.54
C GLY A 181 1.60 12.09 13.94
N HIS A 182 0.85 11.47 13.02
CA HIS A 182 0.27 10.16 13.28
C HIS A 182 1.34 9.06 13.17
N GLU A 183 1.53 8.29 14.24
CA GLU A 183 2.49 7.19 14.29
C GLU A 183 1.84 5.80 14.09
N SER A 184 0.51 5.76 14.02
CA SER A 184 -0.27 4.54 13.86
C SER A 184 -1.03 4.52 12.54
N ILE A 185 -1.51 3.33 12.16
CA ILE A 185 -2.44 3.21 11.03
C ILE A 185 -3.76 3.93 11.35
N LEU A 186 -4.42 4.42 10.31
CA LEU A 186 -5.81 4.86 10.37
C LEU A 186 -6.72 3.62 10.35
N GLU A 187 -7.14 3.16 11.53
CA GLU A 187 -7.92 1.92 11.69
C GLU A 187 -9.24 1.92 10.92
N GLU A 188 -9.78 3.10 10.65
CA GLU A 188 -11.05 3.29 9.96
C GLU A 188 -10.95 3.28 8.42
N LEU A 189 -9.72 3.29 7.90
CA LEU A 189 -9.46 3.31 6.46
C LEU A 189 -10.01 2.05 5.77
N GLY A 190 -10.91 2.25 4.82
CA GLY A 190 -11.55 1.20 4.05
C GLY A 190 -12.58 0.35 4.79
N ILE A 191 -12.92 0.71 6.03
CA ILE A 191 -13.95 0.02 6.81
C ILE A 191 -15.34 0.56 6.45
N PRO A 192 -16.27 -0.29 5.94
CA PRO A 192 -17.61 0.15 5.59
C PRO A 192 -18.35 0.78 6.78
N GLY A 193 -18.93 1.96 6.57
CA GLY A 193 -19.68 2.69 7.59
C GLY A 193 -18.89 3.76 8.34
N ASN A 194 -17.56 3.83 8.14
CA ASN A 194 -16.73 4.87 8.74
C ASN A 194 -16.48 6.04 7.77
N THR A 195 -16.46 7.25 8.33
CA THR A 195 -16.01 8.47 7.68
C THR A 195 -14.62 8.81 8.18
N LEU A 196 -13.74 9.30 7.31
CA LEU A 196 -12.41 9.74 7.74
C LEU A 196 -12.47 11.22 8.10
N ASP A 197 -12.44 11.53 9.38
CA ASP A 197 -12.37 12.90 9.89
C ASP A 197 -10.91 13.35 9.99
N GLY A 198 -10.65 14.65 9.80
CA GLY A 198 -9.31 15.24 9.99
C GLY A 198 -8.32 15.00 8.85
N LEU A 199 -8.76 14.45 7.71
CA LEU A 199 -7.93 14.42 6.52
C LEU A 199 -7.83 15.81 5.91
N ALA A 200 -6.61 16.21 5.52
CA ALA A 200 -6.42 17.43 4.76
C ALA A 200 -7.15 17.32 3.42
N GLY A 201 -7.96 18.33 3.10
CA GLY A 201 -8.66 18.42 1.82
C GLY A 201 -7.77 19.00 0.72
N GLU A 202 -8.22 18.91 -0.53
CA GLU A 202 -7.55 19.51 -1.69
C GLU A 202 -7.21 21.00 -1.47
N GLU A 203 -8.12 21.75 -0.84
CA GLU A 203 -7.93 23.17 -0.52
C GLU A 203 -6.90 23.44 0.59
N ASP A 204 -6.57 22.44 1.41
CA ASP A 204 -5.65 22.59 2.55
C ASP A 204 -4.18 22.44 2.15
N VAL A 205 -3.91 21.74 1.03
CA VAL A 205 -2.55 21.34 0.63
C VAL A 205 -2.18 21.80 -0.79
N CYS A 206 -3.17 21.94 -1.68
CA CYS A 206 -2.92 22.28 -3.09
C CYS A 206 -3.34 23.73 -3.40
N THR A 207 -2.38 24.53 -3.86
CA THR A 207 -2.64 25.84 -4.49
C THR A 207 -2.74 25.63 -6.00
N THR A 208 -3.74 26.22 -6.67
CA THR A 208 -3.86 26.04 -8.12
C THR A 208 -2.63 26.62 -8.84
N CYS A 209 -2.15 25.94 -9.88
CA CYS A 209 -0.97 26.40 -10.63
C CYS A 209 -1.14 27.79 -11.27
N ASP A 210 -2.38 28.29 -11.38
CA ASP A 210 -2.67 29.64 -11.83
C ASP A 210 -2.39 30.71 -10.77
N ASP A 211 -2.52 30.38 -9.48
CA ASP A 211 -2.25 31.29 -8.35
C ASP A 211 -0.74 31.56 -8.16
N ILE A 212 0.12 30.68 -8.65
CA ILE A 212 1.59 30.86 -8.64
C ILE A 212 1.98 32.10 -9.45
N LYS A 213 1.24 32.43 -10.52
CA LYS A 213 1.50 33.65 -11.32
C LYS A 213 1.18 34.94 -10.55
N VAL A 214 0.21 34.91 -9.64
CA VAL A 214 -0.23 36.07 -8.86
C VAL A 214 0.77 36.36 -7.73
N VAL A 215 1.31 35.32 -7.10
CA VAL A 215 2.30 35.45 -6.00
C VAL A 215 3.63 36.04 -6.51
N TYR A 216 4.11 35.59 -7.67
CA TYR A 216 5.34 36.14 -8.27
C TYR A 216 5.21 37.62 -8.69
N LEU A 217 4.04 38.05 -9.17
CA LEU A 217 3.79 39.46 -9.54
C LEU A 217 3.61 40.38 -8.32
N SER A 218 3.10 39.86 -7.20
CA SER A 218 2.96 40.58 -5.93
C SER A 218 4.32 40.86 -5.26
N LEU A 219 5.19 39.84 -5.22
CA LEU A 219 6.54 39.93 -4.63
C LEU A 219 7.48 40.86 -5.42
N TYR A 220 7.37 40.89 -6.76
CA TYR A 220 8.14 41.82 -7.60
C TYR A 220 7.72 43.29 -7.43
N ARG A 221 6.43 43.54 -7.13
CA ARG A 221 5.92 44.92 -6.95
C ARG A 221 6.34 45.53 -5.61
N HIS A 222 6.49 44.71 -4.56
CA HIS A 222 6.92 45.17 -3.23
C HIS A 222 8.44 45.38 -3.13
N THR A 223 9.26 44.64 -3.87
CA THR A 223 10.72 44.83 -3.88
C THR A 223 11.18 46.07 -4.67
N MET A 224 10.39 46.52 -5.66
CA MET A 224 10.69 47.72 -6.46
C MET A 224 10.18 49.04 -5.85
N GLN A 225 9.48 49.00 -4.70
CA GLN A 225 9.09 50.21 -3.94
C GLN A 225 9.98 50.46 -2.71
N ALA A 226 10.96 49.58 -2.47
CA ALA A 226 11.93 49.68 -1.38
C ALA A 226 13.36 49.98 -1.87
N MET A 227 13.51 50.41 -3.14
CA MET A 227 14.73 50.97 -3.74
C MET A 227 14.42 52.35 -4.30
#